data_AF-A0A7S3N2X6-F1
#
_entry.id   AF-A0A7S3N2X6-F1
#
_cell.length_a   1.000
_cell.length_b   1.000
_cell.length_c   1.000
_cell.angle_alpha   90.00
_cell.angle_beta   90.00
_cell.angle_gamma   90.00
#
_symmetry.space_group_name_H-M   'P 1'
#
loop_
_entity.id
_entity.type
_entity.pdbx_description
1 polymer ?
#
loop_
_entity_poly.entity_id
_entity_poly.type
_entity_poly.pdbx_seq_one_letter_code
_entity_poly.pdbx_strand_id
1 'polypeptide(L)'
;GYWLCKQLIKIDLLWFIALEECQLTTTTILGNPLSPAFNVYDIRRKCDHPPLCYDFTNLDLLIERKDVREALNVGDRSWSDCNQVVHTFMLGDWVTDLSPKVDLALKSGVGILVYSGDKDFICNWRGGEAWTNAIRWDNQTLFQAADYTVWEVDGVPAGEFKKTNAFTFLRVYEAGHMVPMDQPKNSLDMLRKFIAKEF
;
A
#
# COMPACT_ATOMS: atom_id res chain seq x y z
N GLY A 1 -9.52 13.92 15.36
CA GLY A 1 -8.72 13.26 14.32
C GLY A 1 -9.51 12.14 13.68
N TYR A 2 -9.14 10.88 13.90
CA TYR A 2 -9.60 9.74 13.09
C TYR A 2 -11.13 9.51 13.02
N TRP A 3 -11.84 9.62 14.15
CA TRP A 3 -13.31 9.47 14.15
C TRP A 3 -14.00 10.51 13.25
N LEU A 4 -13.54 11.77 13.30
CA LEU A 4 -14.10 12.86 12.50
C LEU A 4 -13.83 12.65 11.01
N CYS A 5 -12.58 12.30 10.64
CA CYS A 5 -12.21 11.88 9.28
C CYS A 5 -13.17 10.79 8.75
N LYS A 6 -13.44 9.74 9.53
CA LYS A 6 -14.36 8.66 9.14
C LYS A 6 -15.81 9.12 8.96
N GLN A 7 -16.28 10.11 9.71
CA GLN A 7 -17.62 10.67 9.49
C GLN A 7 -17.67 11.55 8.25
N LEU A 8 -16.65 12.38 8.03
CA LEU A 8 -16.58 13.28 6.89
C LEU A 8 -16.53 12.52 5.56
N ILE A 9 -15.78 11.42 5.49
CA ILE A 9 -15.75 10.51 4.33
C ILE A 9 -17.17 10.05 3.93
N LYS A 10 -18.07 9.84 4.88
CA LYS A 10 -19.44 9.37 4.60
C LYS A 10 -20.38 10.45 4.10
N ILE A 11 -20.05 11.72 4.36
CA ILE A 11 -20.94 12.85 4.07
C ILE A 11 -20.81 13.29 2.61
N ASP A 12 -19.71 12.91 1.93
CA ASP A 12 -19.41 13.04 0.48
C ASP A 12 -19.59 14.45 -0.15
N LEU A 13 -20.10 15.43 0.59
CA LEU A 13 -20.40 16.77 0.10
C LEU A 13 -19.19 17.71 0.10
N LEU A 14 -18.11 17.38 0.84
CA LEU A 14 -16.96 18.28 1.07
C LEU A 14 -15.65 17.48 1.21
N TRP A 15 -15.25 16.82 0.12
CA TRP A 15 -14.06 15.94 0.09
C TRP A 15 -12.77 16.64 0.56
N PHE A 16 -12.63 17.95 0.31
CA PHE A 16 -11.46 18.71 0.74
C PHE A 16 -11.35 18.85 2.26
N ILE A 17 -12.48 19.02 2.97
CA ILE A 17 -12.52 19.05 4.44
C ILE A 17 -12.17 17.66 4.99
N ALA A 18 -12.75 16.61 4.40
CA ALA A 18 -12.43 15.24 4.77
C ALA A 18 -10.93 14.97 4.59
N LEU A 19 -10.35 15.37 3.47
CA LEU A 19 -8.95 15.18 3.16
C LEU A 19 -8.04 15.89 4.18
N GLU A 20 -8.28 17.17 4.45
CA GLU A 20 -7.49 17.92 5.44
C GLU A 20 -7.55 17.28 6.83
N GLU A 21 -8.74 16.93 7.31
CA GLU A 21 -8.94 16.31 8.61
C GLU A 21 -8.30 14.91 8.71
N CYS A 22 -8.38 14.13 7.63
CA CYS A 22 -7.75 12.81 7.55
C CYS A 22 -6.21 12.92 7.52
N GLN A 23 -5.66 13.92 6.83
CA GLN A 23 -4.22 14.10 6.72
C GLN A 23 -3.59 14.76 7.96
N LEU A 24 -4.35 15.51 8.76
CA LEU A 24 -3.85 16.23 9.93
C LEU A 24 -3.00 15.36 10.87
N THR A 25 -3.44 14.13 11.14
CA THR A 25 -2.73 13.20 12.03
C THR A 25 -1.39 12.77 11.41
N THR A 26 -1.41 12.41 10.13
CA THR A 26 -0.23 12.01 9.37
C THR A 26 0.79 13.16 9.31
N THR A 27 0.35 14.38 8.99
CA THR A 27 1.20 15.57 8.92
C THR A 27 1.78 15.93 10.29
N THR A 28 1.01 15.76 11.37
CA THR A 28 1.50 15.99 12.74
C THR A 28 2.63 15.03 13.10
N ILE A 29 2.55 13.76 12.68
CA ILE A 29 3.56 12.75 12.97
C ILE A 29 4.81 12.94 12.08
N LEU A 30 4.61 13.16 10.78
CA LEU A 30 5.72 13.32 9.82
C LEU A 30 6.42 14.68 9.98
N GLY A 31 5.70 15.70 10.42
CA GLY A 31 6.22 17.07 10.51
C GLY A 31 6.31 17.74 9.13
N ASN A 32 7.47 18.30 8.80
CA ASN A 32 7.67 19.07 7.58
C ASN A 32 7.67 18.16 6.34
N PRO A 33 6.76 18.35 5.35
CA PRO A 33 6.73 17.52 4.14
C PRO A 33 8.01 17.55 3.29
N LEU A 34 8.80 18.63 3.34
CA LEU A 34 10.07 18.75 2.62
C LEU A 34 11.25 18.15 3.39
N SER A 35 11.07 17.89 4.69
CA SER A 35 12.08 17.32 5.57
C SER A 35 11.37 16.53 6.69
N PRO A 36 10.73 15.40 6.35
CA PRO A 36 9.94 14.65 7.31
C PRO A 36 10.84 14.04 8.39
N ALA A 37 10.27 13.77 9.56
CA ALA A 37 10.99 13.22 10.71
C ALA A 37 11.68 11.87 10.41
N PHE A 38 11.11 11.10 9.47
CA PHE A 38 11.63 9.84 8.96
C PHE A 38 11.09 9.62 7.54
N ASN A 39 11.59 8.60 6.84
CA ASN A 39 11.08 8.20 5.53
C ASN A 39 9.64 7.68 5.66
N VAL A 40 8.67 8.36 5.03
CA VAL A 40 7.24 8.04 5.04
C VAL A 40 6.91 6.61 4.56
N TYR A 41 7.84 5.97 3.83
CA TYR A 41 7.73 4.63 3.29
C TYR A 41 8.50 3.55 4.09
N ASP A 42 9.40 3.95 5.01
CA ASP A 42 10.11 3.03 5.93
C ASP A 42 10.55 3.78 7.19
N ILE A 43 9.85 3.55 8.30
CA ILE A 43 10.09 4.25 9.58
C ILE A 43 11.50 4.07 10.15
N ARG A 44 12.27 3.10 9.64
CA ARG A 44 13.65 2.84 10.08
C ARG A 44 14.66 3.79 9.42
N ARG A 45 14.28 4.47 8.34
CA ARG A 45 15.18 5.25 7.48
C ARG A 45 14.93 6.75 7.62
N LYS A 46 15.94 7.55 7.27
CA LYS A 46 15.78 8.98 7.02
C LYS A 46 15.28 9.20 5.59
N CYS A 47 14.58 10.31 5.38
CA CYS A 47 14.19 10.73 4.03
C CYS A 47 15.35 11.52 3.39
N ASP A 48 16.27 10.81 2.75
CA ASP A 48 17.47 11.44 2.18
C ASP A 48 17.22 12.07 0.80
N HIS A 49 16.16 11.65 0.09
CA HIS A 49 15.83 12.08 -1.28
C HIS A 49 14.36 12.52 -1.41
N PRO A 50 13.93 13.65 -0.81
CA PRO A 50 12.56 14.12 -0.94
C PRO A 50 12.21 14.48 -2.41
N PRO A 51 10.95 14.32 -2.84
CA PRO A 51 9.77 13.96 -2.03
C PRO A 51 9.52 12.46 -1.89
N LEU A 52 10.15 11.61 -2.72
CA LEU A 52 9.91 10.15 -2.72
C LEU A 52 10.73 9.38 -1.67
N CYS A 53 11.66 10.05 -0.98
CA CYS A 53 12.55 9.50 0.04
C CYS A 53 13.40 8.28 -0.39
N TYR A 54 13.46 7.99 -1.69
CA TYR A 54 14.28 6.96 -2.32
C TYR A 54 15.04 7.55 -3.51
N ASP A 55 16.23 7.01 -3.78
CA ASP A 55 17.05 7.41 -4.92
C ASP A 55 16.70 6.56 -6.15
N PHE A 56 16.05 7.18 -7.13
CA PHE A 56 15.72 6.58 -8.42
C PHE A 56 16.64 7.03 -9.56
N THR A 57 17.73 7.74 -9.28
CA THR A 57 18.64 8.32 -10.29
C THR A 57 19.09 7.29 -11.32
N ASN A 58 19.40 6.05 -10.89
CA ASN A 58 19.82 5.00 -11.81
C ASN A 58 18.71 4.55 -12.77
N LEU A 59 17.45 4.53 -12.33
CA LEU A 59 16.30 4.25 -13.18
C LEU A 59 16.10 5.38 -14.20
N ASP A 60 16.13 6.63 -13.73
CA ASP A 60 15.97 7.81 -14.58
C ASP A 60 17.03 7.87 -15.68
N LEU A 61 18.29 7.64 -15.31
CA LEU A 61 19.40 7.57 -16.27
C LEU A 61 19.23 6.40 -17.25
N LEU A 62 18.77 5.24 -16.78
CA LEU A 62 18.58 4.07 -17.63
C LEU A 62 17.49 4.32 -18.68
N ILE A 63 16.32 4.83 -18.26
CA ILE A 63 15.17 4.98 -19.15
C ILE A 63 15.30 6.13 -20.13
N GLU A 64 16.17 7.10 -19.85
CA GLU A 64 16.50 8.18 -20.79
C GLU A 64 17.57 7.81 -21.83
N ARG A 65 18.23 6.66 -21.69
CA ARG A 65 19.19 6.21 -22.71
C ARG A 65 18.49 5.98 -24.05
N LYS A 66 19.11 6.49 -25.11
CA LYS A 66 18.59 6.37 -26.49
C LYS A 66 18.28 4.93 -26.90
N ASP A 67 19.18 3.99 -26.60
CA ASP A 67 19.00 2.58 -26.95
C ASP A 67 17.85 1.92 -26.19
N VAL A 68 17.64 2.29 -24.91
CA VAL A 68 16.50 1.84 -24.11
C VAL A 68 15.20 2.43 -24.64
N ARG A 69 15.17 3.73 -24.95
CA ARG A 69 14.00 4.41 -25.53
C ARG A 69 13.60 3.84 -26.88
N GLU A 70 14.58 3.52 -27.73
CA GLU A 70 14.38 2.84 -29.01
C GLU A 70 13.82 1.42 -28.80
N ALA A 71 14.40 0.65 -27.88
CA ALA A 71 13.95 -0.71 -27.57
C ALA A 71 12.51 -0.74 -27.00
N LEU A 72 12.13 0.24 -26.19
CA LEU A 72 10.78 0.39 -25.64
C LEU A 72 9.79 1.07 -26.60
N ASN A 73 10.28 1.61 -27.73
CA ASN A 73 9.49 2.31 -28.75
C ASN A 73 8.61 3.46 -28.19
N VAL A 74 9.17 4.27 -27.29
CA VAL A 74 8.42 5.35 -26.60
C VAL A 74 8.35 6.66 -27.39
N GLY A 75 9.16 6.81 -28.45
CA GLY A 75 9.26 8.04 -29.24
C GLY A 75 9.79 9.21 -28.40
N ASP A 76 9.16 10.37 -28.52
CA ASP A 76 9.57 11.61 -27.83
C ASP A 76 8.88 11.82 -26.46
N ARG A 77 8.24 10.78 -25.89
CA ARG A 77 7.56 10.89 -24.59
C ARG A 77 8.57 11.15 -23.48
N SER A 78 8.29 12.13 -22.61
CA SER A 78 9.09 12.39 -21.41
C SER A 78 8.80 11.35 -20.32
N TRP A 79 9.81 10.99 -19.54
CA TRP A 79 9.67 10.16 -18.34
C TRP A 79 9.51 11.03 -17.08
N SER A 80 8.70 10.54 -16.14
CA SER A 80 8.70 10.98 -14.75
C SER A 80 8.09 9.91 -13.85
N ASP A 81 8.60 9.73 -12.63
CA ASP A 81 8.07 8.73 -11.70
C ASP A 81 6.61 8.99 -11.31
N CYS A 82 6.29 10.27 -11.07
CA CYS A 82 4.99 10.72 -10.59
C CYS A 82 4.60 12.05 -11.23
N ASN A 83 3.43 12.09 -11.88
CA ASN A 83 2.89 13.31 -12.46
C ASN A 83 2.01 14.07 -11.44
N GLN A 84 2.52 15.20 -10.94
CA GLN A 84 1.83 16.01 -9.94
C GLN A 84 0.52 16.63 -10.45
N VAL A 85 0.41 16.93 -11.74
CA VAL A 85 -0.82 17.47 -12.32
C VAL A 85 -1.93 16.44 -12.24
N VAL A 86 -1.65 15.20 -12.62
CA VAL A 86 -2.61 14.09 -12.48
C VAL A 86 -3.00 13.89 -11.02
N HIS A 87 -2.02 13.89 -10.11
CA HIS A 87 -2.29 13.80 -8.67
C HIS A 87 -3.26 14.89 -8.19
N THR A 88 -3.05 16.15 -8.57
CA THR A 88 -3.92 17.27 -8.19
C THR A 88 -5.35 17.10 -8.71
N PHE A 89 -5.53 16.65 -9.96
CA PHE A 89 -6.86 16.42 -10.53
C PHE A 89 -7.63 15.27 -9.85
N MET A 90 -6.93 14.36 -9.18
CA MET A 90 -7.49 13.18 -8.54
C MET A 90 -7.63 13.32 -7.00
N LEU A 91 -7.41 14.52 -6.44
CA LEU A 91 -7.46 14.71 -4.98
C LEU A 91 -8.83 14.37 -4.36
N GLY A 92 -9.92 14.53 -5.11
CA GLY A 92 -11.26 14.13 -4.64
C GLY A 92 -11.40 12.63 -4.37
N ASP A 93 -10.64 11.80 -5.10
CA ASP A 93 -10.74 10.34 -5.01
C ASP A 93 -10.10 9.79 -3.73
N TRP A 94 -9.19 10.54 -3.09
CA TRP A 94 -8.46 10.11 -1.88
C TRP A 94 -9.37 9.67 -0.73
N VAL A 95 -10.54 10.29 -0.62
CA VAL A 95 -11.50 10.05 0.48
C VAL A 95 -12.67 9.17 0.05
N THR A 96 -12.61 8.58 -1.16
CA THR A 96 -13.62 7.65 -1.63
C THR A 96 -13.44 6.28 -0.98
N ASP A 97 -14.48 5.77 -0.30
CA ASP A 97 -14.45 4.42 0.27
C ASP A 97 -14.62 3.34 -0.82
N LEU A 98 -13.52 2.67 -1.15
CA LEU A 98 -13.50 1.56 -2.12
C LEU A 98 -13.66 0.19 -1.47
N SER A 99 -13.71 0.10 -0.14
CA SER A 99 -13.81 -1.18 0.56
C SER A 99 -15.04 -2.02 0.17
N PRO A 100 -16.21 -1.45 -0.20
CA PRO A 100 -17.34 -2.26 -0.67
C PRO A 100 -17.07 -3.04 -1.96
N LYS A 101 -16.10 -2.61 -2.78
CA LYS A 101 -15.73 -3.34 -4.02
C LYS A 101 -15.04 -4.67 -3.74
N VAL A 102 -14.47 -4.86 -2.53
CA VAL A 102 -13.85 -6.11 -2.11
C VAL A 102 -14.90 -7.23 -1.98
N ASP A 103 -16.07 -6.92 -1.41
CA ASP A 103 -17.19 -7.87 -1.32
C ASP A 103 -17.65 -8.33 -2.71
N LEU A 104 -17.79 -7.39 -3.65
CA LEU A 104 -18.17 -7.69 -5.04
C LEU A 104 -17.17 -8.63 -5.71
N ALA A 105 -15.87 -8.39 -5.53
CA ALA A 105 -14.82 -9.24 -6.08
C ALA A 105 -14.83 -10.64 -5.46
N LEU A 106 -14.99 -10.76 -4.15
CA LEU A 106 -15.09 -12.05 -3.46
C LEU A 106 -16.32 -12.86 -3.91
N LYS A 107 -17.48 -12.21 -4.06
CA LYS A 107 -18.71 -12.84 -4.59
C LYS A 107 -18.57 -13.31 -6.04
N SER A 108 -17.68 -12.68 -6.80
CA SER A 108 -17.35 -13.08 -8.17
C SER A 108 -16.31 -14.20 -8.25
N GLY A 109 -15.88 -14.75 -7.11
CA GLY A 109 -14.89 -15.83 -7.04
C GLY A 109 -13.44 -15.38 -7.23
N VAL A 110 -13.16 -14.08 -7.15
CA VAL A 110 -11.81 -13.54 -7.25
C VAL A 110 -11.10 -13.68 -5.90
N GLY A 111 -9.95 -14.34 -5.90
CA GLY A 111 -9.06 -14.38 -4.73
C GLY A 111 -8.43 -13.03 -4.48
N ILE A 112 -8.38 -12.60 -3.22
CA ILE A 112 -7.84 -11.30 -2.83
C ILE A 112 -6.78 -11.50 -1.75
N LEU A 113 -5.58 -11.01 -2.03
CA LEU A 113 -4.48 -10.87 -1.08
C LEU A 113 -4.27 -9.38 -0.82
N VAL A 114 -4.45 -8.98 0.43
CA VAL A 114 -4.03 -7.68 0.94
C VAL A 114 -2.73 -7.91 1.71
N TYR A 115 -1.66 -7.21 1.34
CA TYR A 115 -0.40 -7.33 2.06
C TYR A 115 0.17 -5.95 2.41
N SER A 116 0.92 -5.88 3.51
CA SER A 116 1.55 -4.65 3.97
C SER A 116 2.90 -4.96 4.61
N GLY A 117 3.93 -4.18 4.26
CA GLY A 117 5.20 -4.21 4.97
C GLY A 117 5.05 -3.61 6.37
N ASP A 118 5.63 -4.26 7.38
CA ASP A 118 5.43 -3.87 8.77
C ASP A 118 6.26 -2.66 9.25
N LYS A 119 7.05 -2.08 8.35
CA LYS A 119 7.84 -0.85 8.55
C LYS A 119 7.30 0.33 7.73
N ASP A 120 6.24 0.13 6.93
CA ASP A 120 5.58 1.21 6.21
C ASP A 120 4.73 2.06 7.17
N PHE A 121 4.80 3.39 7.02
CA PHE A 121 3.97 4.33 7.76
C PHE A 121 2.72 4.74 6.99
N ILE A 122 2.86 5.13 5.71
CA ILE A 122 1.76 5.72 4.93
C ILE A 122 0.64 4.72 4.66
N CYS A 123 0.98 3.46 4.37
CA CYS A 123 0.04 2.36 4.22
C CYS A 123 0.33 1.27 5.25
N ASN A 124 0.45 1.68 6.52
CA ASN A 124 0.84 0.79 7.62
C ASN A 124 -0.04 -0.45 7.76
N TRP A 125 0.59 -1.55 8.17
CA TRP A 125 -0.04 -2.84 8.32
C TRP A 125 -1.18 -2.87 9.36
N ARG A 126 -1.16 -1.98 10.38
CA ARG A 126 -2.25 -1.87 11.36
C ARG A 126 -3.51 -1.29 10.73
N GLY A 127 -3.37 -0.30 9.86
CA GLY A 127 -4.44 0.21 9.02
C GLY A 127 -4.97 -0.88 8.09
N GLY A 128 -4.06 -1.60 7.44
CA GLY A 128 -4.33 -2.81 6.64
C GLY A 128 -5.20 -3.83 7.38
N GLU A 129 -4.74 -4.25 8.56
CA GLU A 129 -5.43 -5.18 9.45
C GLU A 129 -6.81 -4.65 9.86
N ALA A 130 -6.89 -3.39 10.28
CA ALA A 130 -8.14 -2.80 10.75
C ALA A 130 -9.22 -2.76 9.65
N TRP A 131 -8.87 -2.33 8.44
CA TRP A 131 -9.84 -2.22 7.36
C TRP A 131 -10.26 -3.60 6.84
N THR A 132 -9.32 -4.55 6.72
CA THR A 132 -9.62 -5.93 6.28
C THR A 132 -10.49 -6.69 7.29
N ASN A 133 -10.43 -6.37 8.59
CA ASN A 133 -11.40 -6.87 9.57
C ASN A 133 -12.76 -6.16 9.51
N ALA A 134 -12.79 -4.90 9.08
CA ALA A 134 -13.99 -4.07 9.07
C ALA A 134 -14.86 -4.24 7.82
N ILE A 135 -14.31 -4.72 6.70
CA ILE A 135 -15.07 -4.91 5.46
C ILE A 135 -16.24 -5.87 5.67
N ARG A 136 -17.39 -5.51 5.10
CA ARG A 136 -18.59 -6.35 5.14
C ARG A 136 -18.56 -7.29 3.95
N TRP A 137 -18.56 -8.59 4.24
CA TRP A 137 -18.65 -9.67 3.27
C TRP A 137 -19.12 -10.95 3.97
N ASP A 138 -19.52 -11.95 3.19
CA ASP A 138 -20.25 -13.12 3.72
C ASP A 138 -19.51 -13.89 4.83
N ASN A 139 -18.16 -13.92 4.83
CA ASN A 139 -17.37 -14.61 5.84
C ASN A 139 -16.60 -13.66 6.78
N GLN A 140 -17.06 -12.42 6.97
CA GLN A 140 -16.41 -11.43 7.84
C GLN A 140 -16.17 -11.97 9.26
N THR A 141 -17.18 -12.56 9.90
CA THR A 141 -17.07 -13.08 11.27
C THR A 141 -16.02 -14.19 11.37
N LEU A 142 -15.95 -15.07 10.38
CA LEU A 142 -14.94 -16.13 10.32
C LEU A 142 -13.54 -15.55 10.15
N PHE A 143 -13.39 -14.53 9.29
CA PHE A 143 -12.12 -13.83 9.11
C PHE A 143 -11.67 -13.11 10.39
N GLN A 144 -12.58 -12.44 11.10
CA GLN A 144 -12.28 -11.82 12.39
C GLN A 144 -11.87 -12.85 13.45
N ALA A 145 -12.48 -14.04 13.44
CA ALA A 145 -12.20 -15.10 14.40
C ALA A 145 -10.99 -15.98 14.06
N ALA A 146 -10.49 -15.95 12.82
CA ALA A 146 -9.32 -16.74 12.44
C ALA A 146 -8.09 -16.35 13.28
N ASP A 147 -7.09 -17.22 13.33
CA ASP A 147 -5.80 -16.90 13.96
C ASP A 147 -4.78 -16.50 12.89
N TYR A 148 -3.74 -15.78 13.31
CA TYR A 148 -2.58 -15.56 12.46
C TYR A 148 -1.74 -16.83 12.37
N THR A 149 -1.31 -17.16 11.15
CA THR A 149 -0.36 -18.23 10.85
C THR A 149 0.96 -17.61 10.42
N VAL A 150 2.06 -18.06 11.01
CA VAL A 150 3.41 -17.64 10.60
C VAL A 150 3.67 -18.17 9.19
N TRP A 151 4.06 -17.27 8.29
CA TRP A 151 4.54 -17.62 6.97
C TRP A 151 6.07 -17.60 6.97
N GLU A 152 6.64 -18.73 6.56
CA GLU A 152 8.09 -18.91 6.48
C GLU A 152 8.55 -19.05 5.03
N VAL A 153 9.74 -18.52 4.77
CA VAL A 153 10.46 -18.67 3.51
C VAL A 153 11.82 -19.28 3.83
N ASP A 154 12.07 -20.48 3.31
CA ASP A 154 13.26 -21.29 3.62
C ASP A 154 13.50 -21.49 5.13
N GLY A 155 12.41 -21.74 5.88
CA GLY A 155 12.45 -21.98 7.32
C GLY A 155 12.72 -20.73 8.18
N VAL A 156 12.64 -19.54 7.60
CA VAL A 156 12.75 -18.27 8.32
C VAL A 156 11.40 -17.54 8.28
N PRO A 157 10.87 -17.07 9.44
CA PRO A 157 9.67 -16.25 9.47
C PRO A 157 9.79 -15.01 8.59
N ALA A 158 8.95 -14.93 7.57
CA ALA A 158 8.88 -13.84 6.60
C ALA A 158 7.68 -12.92 6.83
N GLY A 159 6.71 -13.37 7.63
CA GLY A 159 5.53 -12.62 7.97
C GLY A 159 4.51 -13.47 8.71
N GLU A 160 3.31 -12.93 8.84
CA GLU A 160 2.16 -13.64 9.39
C GLU A 160 0.92 -13.26 8.58
N PHE A 161 0.08 -14.25 8.32
CA PHE A 161 -1.15 -14.03 7.56
C PHE A 161 -2.36 -14.59 8.28
N LYS A 162 -3.50 -14.04 7.93
CA LYS A 162 -4.81 -14.51 8.32
C LYS A 162 -5.62 -14.72 7.05
N LYS A 163 -6.29 -15.87 6.95
CA LYS A 163 -7.03 -16.25 5.75
C LYS A 163 -8.40 -16.82 6.10
N THR A 164 -9.39 -16.53 5.27
CA THR A 164 -10.66 -17.24 5.25
C THR A 164 -11.12 -17.31 3.80
N ASN A 165 -11.36 -18.53 3.31
CA ASN A 165 -11.75 -18.78 1.92
C ASN A 165 -10.81 -18.08 0.92
N ALA A 166 -11.36 -17.16 0.12
CA ALA A 166 -10.65 -16.43 -0.93
C ALA A 166 -10.01 -15.11 -0.47
N PHE A 167 -10.10 -14.75 0.82
CA PHE A 167 -9.58 -13.50 1.36
C PHE A 167 -8.41 -13.73 2.32
N THR A 168 -7.28 -13.08 2.06
CA THR A 168 -6.05 -13.18 2.86
C THR A 168 -5.55 -11.78 3.20
N PHE A 169 -5.23 -11.55 4.47
CA PHE A 169 -4.41 -10.42 4.91
C PHE A 169 -3.03 -10.94 5.34
N LEU A 170 -1.96 -10.33 4.84
CA LEU A 170 -0.58 -10.72 5.11
C LEU A 170 0.23 -9.51 5.59
N ARG A 171 0.78 -9.61 6.78
CA ARG A 171 1.83 -8.71 7.26
C ARG A 171 3.19 -9.28 6.84
N VAL A 172 3.98 -8.50 6.11
CA VAL A 172 5.32 -8.88 5.70
C VAL A 172 6.34 -8.25 6.63
N TYR A 173 7.21 -9.07 7.23
CA TYR A 173 8.20 -8.61 8.19
C TYR A 173 9.38 -7.93 7.51
N GLU A 174 9.93 -6.93 8.20
CA GLU A 174 11.15 -6.20 7.82
C GLU A 174 11.07 -5.53 6.43
N ALA A 175 9.86 -5.16 6.01
CA ALA A 175 9.56 -4.49 4.75
C ALA A 175 8.85 -3.14 4.97
N GLY A 176 9.22 -2.12 4.19
CA GLY A 176 8.51 -0.85 4.08
C GLY A 176 7.42 -0.89 3.01
N HIS A 177 7.16 0.26 2.39
CA HIS A 177 6.09 0.45 1.41
C HIS A 177 6.24 -0.43 0.16
N MET A 178 7.44 -0.48 -0.40
CA MET A 178 7.77 -1.34 -1.54
C MET A 178 8.30 -2.67 -1.03
N VAL A 179 7.40 -3.55 -0.60
CA VAL A 179 7.77 -4.88 -0.07
C VAL A 179 8.74 -5.65 -1.00
N PRO A 180 8.59 -5.65 -2.34
CA PRO A 180 9.55 -6.32 -3.21
C PRO A 180 10.94 -5.69 -3.24
N MET A 181 11.06 -4.40 -2.92
CA MET A 181 12.36 -3.73 -2.82
C MET A 181 13.10 -4.14 -1.54
N ASP A 182 12.40 -4.22 -0.41
CA ASP A 182 13.01 -4.55 0.89
C ASP A 182 13.18 -6.05 1.12
N GLN A 183 12.22 -6.85 0.63
CA GLN A 183 12.16 -8.30 0.81
C GLN A 183 11.86 -9.01 -0.53
N PRO A 184 12.75 -8.93 -1.54
CA PRO A 184 12.50 -9.45 -2.89
C PRO A 184 12.24 -10.97 -2.91
N LYS A 185 13.01 -11.73 -2.14
CA LYS A 185 12.85 -13.19 -2.03
C LYS A 185 11.48 -13.55 -1.45
N ASN A 186 11.10 -12.92 -0.34
CA ASN A 186 9.84 -13.20 0.34
C ASN A 186 8.67 -12.74 -0.53
N SER A 187 8.80 -11.61 -1.22
CA SER A 187 7.77 -11.11 -2.14
C SER A 187 7.52 -12.05 -3.31
N LEU A 188 8.57 -12.69 -3.84
CA LEU A 188 8.43 -13.70 -4.89
C LEU A 188 7.73 -14.97 -4.38
N ASP A 189 8.09 -15.44 -3.18
CA ASP A 189 7.41 -16.57 -2.54
C ASP A 189 5.93 -16.26 -2.28
N MET A 190 5.62 -15.08 -1.72
CA MET A 190 4.27 -14.58 -1.52
C MET A 190 3.45 -14.61 -2.80
N LEU A 191 4.00 -14.07 -3.90
CA LEU A 191 3.31 -14.04 -5.19
C LEU A 191 3.05 -15.46 -5.73
N ARG A 192 4.03 -16.36 -5.62
CA ARG A 192 3.88 -17.76 -6.05
C ARG A 192 2.78 -18.48 -5.26
N LYS A 193 2.80 -18.36 -3.93
CA LYS A 193 1.79 -18.95 -3.04
C LYS A 193 0.40 -18.40 -3.33
N PHE A 194 0.27 -17.10 -3.58
CA PHE A 194 -1.01 -16.50 -3.94
C PHE A 194 -1.58 -17.09 -5.23
N ILE A 195 -0.77 -17.11 -6.30
CA ILE A 195 -1.19 -17.59 -7.61
C ILE A 195 -1.53 -19.10 -7.56
N ALA A 196 -0.73 -19.88 -6.83
CA ALA A 196 -0.95 -21.31 -6.65
C ALA A 196 -2.07 -21.65 -5.65
N LYS A 197 -2.63 -20.65 -4.95
CA LYS A 197 -3.64 -20.80 -3.89
C LYS A 197 -3.16 -21.60 -2.68
N GLU A 198 -1.90 -21.41 -2.29
CA GLU A 198 -1.17 -22.17 -1.25
C GLU A 198 -0.97 -21.40 0.08
N PHE A 199 -1.62 -20.25 0.23
CA PHE A 199 -1.80 -19.65 1.57
C PHE A 199 -2.79 -20.44 2.41
#